data_AF-A0A938IQK1-F1
#
_entry.id   AF-A0A938IQK1-F1
#
_cell.length_a   1.000
_cell.length_b   1.000
_cell.length_c   1.000
_cell.angle_alpha   90.00
_cell.angle_beta   90.00
_cell.angle_gamma   90.00
#
_symmetry.space_group_name_H-M   'P 1'
#
loop_
_entity.id
_entity.type
_entity.pdbx_description
1 polymer ?
#
loop_
_entity_poly.entity_id
_entity_poly.type
_entity_poly.pdbx_seq_one_letter_code
_entity_poly.pdbx_strand_id
1 'polypeptide(L)'
;MRAQQIGILVSTAPLRKTATYRGATQQRFNIEAAMELATRFDLVIVGSLTADEVFQYIQEHLPPRIQPKFRFYPRSFFHEFKSDEVMRTTDDPRNPAWEKILAEHGVRFEVLRSVIGQDHRHHQQKFAWDNMSDFILDDRVTLVTGSEGSLQYERPKALDRRSSRRGA
;
A
#
# COMPACT_ATOMS: atom_id res chain seq x y z
N MET A 1 16.06 -6.94 13.07
CA MET A 1 16.71 -6.51 11.80
C MET A 1 15.79 -5.51 11.12
N ARG A 2 16.32 -4.42 10.56
CA ARG A 2 15.52 -3.50 9.72
C ARG A 2 15.36 -4.12 8.33
N ALA A 3 14.15 -4.12 7.77
CA ALA A 3 13.90 -4.60 6.40
C ALA A 3 14.72 -3.77 5.39
N GLN A 4 15.37 -4.46 4.44
CA GLN A 4 16.16 -3.84 3.38
C GLN A 4 15.31 -3.55 2.14
N GLN A 5 14.28 -4.36 1.87
CA GLN A 5 13.32 -4.16 0.80
C GLN A 5 11.88 -4.30 1.32
N ILE A 6 11.05 -3.28 1.06
CA ILE A 6 9.66 -3.18 1.53
C ILE A 6 8.73 -3.09 0.32
N GLY A 7 7.80 -4.02 0.20
CA GLY A 7 6.69 -3.96 -0.74
C GLY A 7 5.44 -3.41 -0.06
N ILE A 8 4.76 -2.43 -0.67
CA ILE A 8 3.48 -1.92 -0.17
C ILE A 8 2.39 -2.20 -1.17
N LEU A 9 1.41 -3.01 -0.77
CA LEU A 9 0.18 -3.26 -1.51
C LEU A 9 -0.93 -2.41 -0.90
N VAL A 10 -1.42 -1.44 -1.67
CA VAL A 10 -2.56 -0.58 -1.28
C VAL A 10 -3.92 -1.22 -1.58
N SER A 11 -3.91 -2.44 -2.12
CA SER A 11 -5.08 -3.24 -2.45
C SER A 11 -4.70 -4.72 -2.40
N THR A 12 -5.66 -5.58 -2.03
CA THR A 12 -5.49 -7.03 -2.11
C THR A 12 -5.71 -7.59 -3.52
N ALA A 13 -6.06 -6.75 -4.51
CA ALA A 13 -6.36 -7.20 -5.87
C ALA A 13 -5.29 -8.13 -6.49
N PRO A 14 -3.98 -7.82 -6.43
CA PRO A 14 -2.95 -8.69 -7.02
C PRO A 14 -2.86 -10.07 -6.35
N LEU A 15 -3.25 -10.17 -5.08
CA LEU A 15 -3.24 -11.41 -4.31
C LEU A 15 -4.48 -12.28 -4.56
N ARG A 16 -5.41 -11.83 -5.40
CA ARG A 16 -6.64 -12.55 -5.73
C ARG A 16 -6.54 -13.10 -7.15
N LYS A 17 -7.25 -14.20 -7.40
CA LYS A 17 -7.39 -14.85 -8.70
C LYS A 17 -8.79 -15.44 -8.80
N THR A 18 -9.52 -15.08 -9.84
CA THR A 18 -10.84 -15.60 -10.13
C THR A 18 -10.68 -16.90 -10.91
N ALA A 19 -11.35 -17.94 -10.44
CA ALA A 19 -11.41 -19.22 -11.10
C ALA A 19 -12.86 -19.65 -11.26
N THR A 20 -13.23 -20.10 -12.46
CA THR A 20 -14.52 -20.74 -12.70
C THR A 20 -14.37 -22.23 -12.45
N TYR A 21 -15.14 -22.76 -11.50
CA TYR A 21 -15.20 -24.19 -11.22
C TYR A 21 -16.66 -24.65 -11.24
N ARG A 22 -16.97 -25.63 -12.10
CA ARG A 22 -18.33 -26.19 -12.27
C ARG A 22 -19.41 -25.12 -12.48
N GLY A 23 -19.12 -24.11 -13.31
CA GLY A 23 -20.05 -23.03 -13.65
C GLY A 23 -20.18 -21.92 -12.59
N ALA A 24 -19.52 -22.06 -11.43
CA ALA A 24 -19.47 -21.01 -10.42
C ALA A 24 -18.15 -20.24 -10.49
N THR A 25 -18.22 -18.92 -10.54
CA THR A 25 -17.07 -18.02 -10.46
C THR A 25 -16.71 -17.79 -9.00
N GLN A 26 -15.51 -18.19 -8.59
CA GLN A 26 -15.03 -18.02 -7.22
C GLN A 26 -13.71 -17.24 -7.20
N GLN A 27 -13.60 -16.31 -6.26
CA GLN A 27 -12.35 -15.64 -5.97
C GLN A 27 -11.50 -16.52 -5.06
N ARG A 28 -10.24 -16.75 -5.45
CA ARG A 28 -9.25 -17.54 -4.72
C ARG A 28 -8.02 -16.72 -4.42
N PHE A 29 -7.21 -17.21 -3.50
CA PHE A 29 -5.92 -16.61 -3.17
C PHE A 29 -4.88 -17.00 -4.22
N ASN A 30 -4.13 -16.02 -4.70
CA ASN A 30 -3.03 -16.22 -5.63
C ASN A 30 -1.72 -16.47 -4.86
N ILE A 31 -1.47 -17.74 -4.54
CA ILE A 31 -0.27 -18.13 -3.79
C ILE A 31 1.02 -17.84 -4.57
N GLU A 32 0.99 -17.90 -5.90
CA GLU A 32 2.15 -17.62 -6.75
C GLU A 32 2.59 -16.16 -6.60
N ALA A 33 1.63 -15.22 -6.67
CA ALA A 33 1.91 -13.80 -6.44
C ALA A 33 2.45 -13.54 -5.03
N ALA A 34 1.91 -14.21 -4.01
CA ALA A 34 2.40 -14.08 -2.64
C ALA A 34 3.84 -14.61 -2.48
N MET A 35 4.18 -15.73 -3.14
CA MET A 35 5.52 -16.30 -3.15
C MET A 35 6.52 -15.39 -3.87
N GLU A 36 6.11 -14.77 -4.99
CA GLU A 36 6.92 -13.80 -5.72
C GLU A 36 7.25 -12.59 -4.84
N LEU A 37 6.24 -12.03 -4.16
CA LEU A 37 6.43 -10.92 -3.22
C LEU A 37 7.35 -11.31 -2.06
N ALA A 38 7.16 -12.49 -1.47
CA ALA A 38 7.99 -12.99 -0.39
C ALA A 38 9.45 -13.25 -0.82
N THR A 39 9.69 -13.49 -2.10
CA THR A 39 11.05 -13.65 -2.64
C THR A 39 11.72 -12.31 -2.85
N ARG A 40 10.96 -11.29 -3.28
CA ARG A 40 11.48 -9.97 -3.61
C ARG A 40 11.66 -9.04 -2.41
N PHE A 41 10.84 -9.19 -1.38
CA PHE A 41 10.79 -8.27 -0.24
C PHE A 41 11.04 -8.98 1.10
N ASP A 42 11.63 -8.23 2.04
CA ASP A 42 11.80 -8.67 3.43
C ASP A 42 10.52 -8.44 4.24
N LEU A 43 9.78 -7.40 3.86
CA LEU A 43 8.53 -6.98 4.46
C LEU A 43 7.53 -6.62 3.35
N VAL A 44 6.33 -7.16 3.45
CA VAL A 44 5.21 -6.86 2.56
C VAL A 44 4.07 -6.30 3.40
N ILE A 45 3.79 -5.02 3.24
CA ILE A 45 2.69 -4.32 3.91
C ILE A 45 1.48 -4.39 2.98
N VAL A 46 0.35 -4.87 3.48
CA VAL A 46 -0.89 -5.03 2.73
C VAL A 46 -2.01 -4.30 3.47
N GLY A 47 -2.50 -3.21 2.90
CA GLY A 47 -3.61 -2.43 3.43
C GLY A 47 -4.72 -2.30 2.39
N SER A 48 -5.97 -2.53 2.78
CA SER A 48 -7.12 -2.45 1.88
C SER A 48 -8.43 -2.28 2.66
N LEU A 49 -9.44 -1.67 2.03
CA LEU A 49 -10.82 -1.64 2.54
C LEU A 49 -11.64 -2.88 2.16
N THR A 50 -10.99 -3.94 1.67
CA THR A 50 -11.66 -5.22 1.42
C THR A 50 -12.16 -5.85 2.71
N ALA A 51 -13.21 -6.67 2.60
CA ALA A 51 -13.82 -7.36 3.74
C ALA A 51 -12.77 -8.13 4.57
N ASP A 52 -12.95 -8.15 5.89
CA ASP A 52 -11.98 -8.72 6.83
C ASP A 52 -11.80 -10.24 6.59
N GLU A 53 -12.85 -10.92 6.12
CA GLU A 53 -12.82 -12.33 5.73
C GLU A 53 -11.80 -12.60 4.62
N VAL A 54 -11.59 -11.65 3.71
CA VAL A 54 -10.56 -11.76 2.64
C VAL A 54 -9.17 -11.80 3.26
N PHE A 55 -8.93 -10.99 4.29
CA PHE A 55 -7.63 -10.96 4.97
C PHE A 55 -7.39 -12.21 5.80
N GLN A 56 -8.40 -12.66 6.55
CA GLN A 56 -8.34 -13.92 7.28
C GLN A 56 -8.01 -15.07 6.32
N TYR A 57 -8.73 -15.15 5.20
CA TYR A 57 -8.48 -16.16 4.17
C TYR A 57 -7.04 -16.11 3.62
N ILE A 58 -6.52 -14.93 3.28
CA ILE A 58 -5.12 -14.78 2.85
C ILE A 58 -4.15 -15.29 3.92
N GLN A 59 -4.34 -14.88 5.18
CA GLN A 59 -3.46 -15.25 6.28
C GLN A 59 -3.43 -16.76 6.55
N GLU A 60 -4.59 -17.42 6.49
CA GLU A 60 -4.73 -18.86 6.70
C GLU A 60 -4.09 -19.70 5.57
N HIS A 61 -4.05 -19.17 4.35
CA HIS A 61 -3.55 -19.90 3.17
C HIS A 61 -2.09 -19.60 2.84
N LEU A 62 -1.45 -18.65 3.51
CA LEU A 62 -0.02 -18.39 3.37
C LEU A 62 0.82 -19.50 4.02
N PRO A 63 1.86 -20.02 3.34
CA PRO A 63 2.81 -20.94 3.95
C PRO A 63 3.44 -20.37 5.24
N PRO A 64 3.59 -21.17 6.33
CA PRO A 64 4.11 -20.68 7.62
C PRO A 64 5.46 -19.97 7.53
N ARG A 65 6.32 -20.39 6.61
CA ARG A 65 7.64 -19.78 6.38
C ARG A 65 7.59 -18.36 5.81
N ILE A 66 6.50 -17.99 5.12
CA ILE A 66 6.37 -16.66 4.50
C ILE A 66 5.48 -15.72 5.29
N GLN A 67 4.55 -16.24 6.10
CA GLN A 67 3.65 -15.44 6.93
C GLN A 67 4.37 -14.30 7.70
N PRO A 68 5.55 -14.52 8.34
CA PRO A 68 6.22 -13.46 9.09
C PRO A 68 6.67 -12.26 8.27
N LYS A 69 6.75 -12.40 6.93
CA LYS A 69 7.09 -11.29 6.02
C LYS A 69 5.92 -10.36 5.73
N PHE A 70 4.69 -10.80 5.93
CA PHE A 70 3.51 -10.01 5.60
C PHE A 70 2.97 -9.27 6.84
N ARG A 71 2.50 -8.05 6.63
CA ARG A 71 1.76 -7.26 7.62
C ARG A 71 0.42 -6.86 6.99
N PHE A 72 -0.65 -7.32 7.61
CA PHE A 72 -2.01 -7.17 7.10
C PHE A 72 -2.77 -6.12 7.89
N TYR A 73 -3.34 -5.16 7.16
CA TYR A 73 -4.18 -4.10 7.69
C TYR A 73 -5.56 -4.19 7.04
N PRO A 74 -6.52 -4.87 7.70
CA PRO A 74 -7.85 -5.13 7.15
C PRO A 74 -8.75 -3.91 7.21
N ARG A 75 -9.98 -4.03 6.69
CA ARG A 75 -10.95 -2.92 6.68
C ARG A 75 -11.26 -2.43 8.09
N SER A 76 -11.41 -3.33 9.08
CA SER A 76 -11.61 -2.96 10.49
C SER A 76 -10.54 -2.00 11.01
N PHE A 77 -9.26 -2.25 10.72
CA PHE A 77 -8.18 -1.34 11.09
C PHE A 77 -8.41 0.07 10.56
N PHE A 78 -8.76 0.22 9.28
CA PHE A 78 -9.01 1.53 8.69
C PHE A 78 -10.25 2.24 9.26
N HIS A 79 -11.22 1.51 9.81
CA HIS A 79 -12.40 2.12 10.45
C HIS A 79 -12.08 2.75 11.82
N GLU A 80 -11.02 2.33 12.50
CA GLU A 80 -10.60 2.93 13.79
C GLU A 80 -10.24 4.41 13.67
N PHE A 81 -9.93 4.87 12.44
CA PHE A 81 -9.51 6.24 12.14
C PHE A 81 -10.67 7.16 11.76
N LYS A 82 -11.91 6.68 11.86
CA LYS A 82 -13.10 7.52 11.71
C LYS A 82 -13.32 8.30 12.99
N SER A 83 -12.75 9.50 13.11
CA SER A 83 -13.18 10.46 14.12
C SER A 83 -14.56 11.03 13.75
N ASP A 84 -15.32 11.51 14.74
CA ASP A 84 -16.60 12.21 14.54
C ASP A 84 -16.49 13.47 13.64
N GLU A 85 -15.26 13.95 13.40
CA GLU A 85 -14.92 15.05 12.48
C GLU A 85 -15.03 14.69 10.99
N VAL A 86 -15.06 13.39 10.64
CA VAL A 86 -15.23 12.91 9.24
C VAL A 86 -16.56 13.38 8.63
N MET A 87 -17.52 13.84 9.45
CA MET A 87 -18.77 14.44 9.00
C MET A 87 -18.60 15.84 8.37
N ARG A 88 -17.41 16.48 8.41
CA ARG A 88 -17.25 17.89 7.98
C ARG A 88 -16.20 18.17 6.91
N THR A 89 -15.34 17.23 6.53
CA THR A 89 -14.34 17.48 5.46
C THR A 89 -14.06 16.25 4.62
N THR A 90 -13.75 16.50 3.36
CA THR A 90 -13.37 15.61 2.23
C THR A 90 -12.13 14.72 2.45
N ASP A 91 -11.69 14.49 3.69
CA ASP A 91 -10.49 13.73 3.99
C ASP A 91 -10.79 12.22 4.05
N ASP A 92 -10.13 11.45 3.19
CA ASP A 92 -10.27 10.00 3.11
C ASP A 92 -9.82 9.34 4.43
N PRO A 93 -10.66 8.49 5.07
CA PRO A 93 -10.34 7.86 6.35
C PRO A 93 -9.10 6.96 6.29
N ARG A 94 -8.62 6.60 5.09
CA ARG A 94 -7.39 5.84 4.92
C ARG A 94 -6.13 6.66 5.14
N ASN A 95 -6.18 7.98 5.02
CA ASN A 95 -4.98 8.82 5.10
C ASN A 95 -4.29 8.67 6.47
N PRO A 96 -4.96 8.90 7.62
CA PRO A 96 -4.33 8.77 8.93
C PRO A 96 -3.88 7.33 9.24
N ALA A 97 -4.65 6.34 8.76
CA ALA A 97 -4.31 4.93 8.90
C ALA A 97 -3.01 4.58 8.18
N TRP A 98 -2.83 5.06 6.94
CA TRP A 98 -1.60 4.85 6.18
C TRP A 98 -0.41 5.60 6.79
N GLU A 99 -0.60 6.82 7.28
CA GLU A 99 0.46 7.53 8.02
C GLU A 99 0.96 6.71 9.22
N LYS A 100 0.03 6.12 9.99
CA LYS A 100 0.37 5.22 11.11
C LYS A 100 1.12 3.98 10.65
N ILE A 101 0.64 3.30 9.60
CA ILE A 101 1.31 2.10 9.04
C ILE A 101 2.74 2.44 8.61
N LEU A 102 2.93 3.51 7.85
CA LEU A 102 4.24 3.93 7.37
C LEU A 102 5.20 4.25 8.53
N ALA A 103 4.71 4.98 9.54
CA ALA A 103 5.48 5.30 10.74
C ALA A 103 5.86 4.04 11.55
N GLU A 104 4.92 3.11 11.75
CA GLU A 104 5.12 1.86 12.49
C GLU A 104 6.26 1.01 11.88
N HIS A 105 6.36 0.99 10.54
CA HIS A 105 7.40 0.24 9.83
C HIS A 105 8.67 1.06 9.54
N GLY A 106 8.77 2.27 10.09
CA GLY A 106 9.92 3.16 9.90
C GLY A 106 10.15 3.52 8.43
N VAL A 107 9.08 3.63 7.65
CA VAL A 107 9.12 4.14 6.27
C VAL A 107 9.21 5.67 6.34
N ARG A 108 10.16 6.26 5.61
CA ARG A 108 10.27 7.72 5.51
C ARG A 108 9.23 8.28 4.53
N PHE A 109 8.43 9.25 4.97
CA PHE A 109 7.45 9.95 4.13
C PHE A 109 7.23 11.39 4.60
N GLU A 110 6.61 12.22 3.75
CA GLU A 110 6.14 13.57 4.09
C GLU A 110 4.62 13.56 4.31
N VAL A 111 4.11 14.36 5.25
CA VAL A 111 2.65 14.52 5.49
C VAL A 111 2.09 15.71 4.69
N LEU A 112 2.93 16.72 4.46
CA LEU A 112 2.62 17.92 3.69
C LEU A 112 3.77 18.19 2.73
N ARG A 113 3.44 18.57 1.50
CA ARG A 113 4.42 18.94 0.48
C ARG A 113 4.02 20.22 -0.23
N SER A 114 5.01 20.97 -0.70
CA SER A 114 4.76 22.09 -1.61
C SER A 114 4.77 21.59 -3.06
N VAL A 115 3.71 21.90 -3.81
CA VAL A 115 3.58 21.64 -5.24
C VAL A 115 3.32 22.94 -5.97
N ILE A 116 3.82 23.04 -7.20
CA ILE A 116 3.52 24.19 -8.07
C ILE A 116 2.26 23.80 -8.86
N GLY A 117 1.20 24.58 -8.68
CA GLY A 117 -0.06 24.41 -9.39
C GLY A 117 0.05 24.82 -10.86
N GLN A 118 -1.00 24.55 -11.64
CA GLN A 118 -1.09 25.02 -13.03
C GLN A 118 -1.06 26.54 -13.16
N ASP A 119 -1.43 27.24 -12.09
CA ASP A 119 -1.38 28.69 -11.94
C ASP A 119 0.03 29.23 -11.56
N HIS A 120 1.05 28.36 -11.56
CA HIS A 120 2.42 28.65 -11.15
C HIS A 120 2.55 29.13 -9.69
N ARG A 121 1.52 28.95 -8.86
CA ARG A 121 1.58 29.27 -7.42
C ARG A 121 1.96 28.03 -6.62
N HIS A 122 2.58 28.27 -5.48
CA HIS A 122 2.85 27.20 -4.52
C HIS A 122 1.58 26.86 -3.75
N HIS A 123 1.15 25.61 -3.87
CA HIS A 123 0.08 25.02 -3.08
C HIS A 123 0.67 24.01 -2.11
N GLN A 124 0.05 23.89 -0.94
CA GLN A 124 0.34 22.77 -0.04
C GLN A 124 -0.58 21.61 -0.39
N GLN A 125 0.01 20.45 -0.65
CA GLN A 125 -0.71 19.21 -0.85
C GLN A 125 -0.51 18.35 0.40
N LYS A 126 -1.61 17.91 1.00
CA LYS A 126 -1.64 16.95 2.10
C LYS A 126 -1.48 15.55 1.57
N PHE A 127 -0.85 14.70 2.36
CA PHE A 127 -0.76 13.26 2.11
C PHE A 127 -2.14 12.69 1.82
N ALA A 128 -2.24 11.94 0.73
CA ALA A 128 -3.40 11.13 0.45
C ALA A 128 -2.99 9.74 -0.03
N TRP A 129 -3.79 8.73 0.32
CA TRP A 129 -3.45 7.35 -0.01
C TRP A 129 -3.40 7.10 -1.53
N ASP A 130 -4.21 7.81 -2.31
CA ASP A 130 -4.31 7.69 -3.78
C ASP A 130 -3.08 8.27 -4.51
N ASN A 131 -2.35 9.15 -3.84
CA ASN A 131 -1.11 9.74 -4.30
C ASN A 131 0.08 9.41 -3.38
N MET A 132 0.02 8.33 -2.61
CA MET A 132 1.06 7.95 -1.65
C MET A 132 2.48 7.90 -2.25
N SER A 133 2.62 7.52 -3.53
CA SER A 133 3.90 7.50 -4.26
C SER A 133 4.60 8.86 -4.31
N ASP A 134 3.83 9.94 -4.24
CA ASP A 134 4.29 11.33 -4.27
C ASP A 134 4.85 11.81 -2.92
N PHE A 135 4.67 11.04 -1.85
CA PHE A 135 5.02 11.39 -0.48
C PHE A 135 6.05 10.46 0.18
N ILE A 136 6.21 9.23 -0.31
CA ILE A 136 7.21 8.29 0.22
C ILE A 136 8.63 8.71 -0.23
N LEU A 137 9.53 8.88 0.74
CA LEU A 137 10.93 9.27 0.55
C LEU A 137 11.92 8.14 0.82
N ASP A 138 11.43 6.92 0.98
CA ASP A 138 12.22 5.75 1.36
C ASP A 138 12.59 4.93 0.12
N ASP A 139 13.88 4.80 -0.14
CA ASP A 139 14.46 4.06 -1.27
C ASP A 139 14.32 2.54 -1.14
N ARG A 140 14.00 2.04 0.06
CA ARG A 140 13.68 0.64 0.30
C ARG A 140 12.27 0.26 -0.18
N VAL A 141 11.42 1.25 -0.43
CA VAL A 141 10.00 1.02 -0.71
C VAL A 141 9.76 0.85 -2.21
N THR A 142 9.01 -0.19 -2.54
CA THR A 142 8.36 -0.37 -3.84
C THR A 142 6.86 -0.45 -3.63
N LEU A 143 6.09 0.37 -4.34
CA LEU A 143 4.65 0.23 -4.39
C LEU A 143 4.31 -0.92 -5.34
N VAL A 144 3.47 -1.83 -4.85
CA VAL A 144 2.98 -2.97 -5.60
C VAL A 144 1.53 -2.69 -5.97
N THR A 145 1.31 -2.51 -7.27
CA THR A 145 0.00 -2.23 -7.87
C THR A 145 -0.36 -3.38 -8.81
N GLY A 146 -1.45 -3.22 -9.56
CA GLY A 146 -1.89 -4.18 -10.55
C GLY A 146 -3.35 -4.61 -10.36
N SER A 147 -3.82 -5.37 -11.34
CA SER A 147 -5.13 -5.99 -11.32
C SER A 147 -5.07 -7.38 -10.70
N GLU A 148 -6.19 -8.08 -10.72
CA GLU A 148 -6.25 -9.46 -10.29
C GLU A 148 -5.20 -10.34 -10.97
N GLY A 149 -4.46 -11.11 -10.17
CA GLY A 149 -3.40 -12.01 -10.64
C GLY A 149 -2.16 -11.35 -11.24
N SER A 150 -2.07 -10.02 -11.25
CA SER A 150 -1.00 -9.26 -11.91
C SER A 150 -0.28 -8.36 -10.92
N LEU A 151 1.05 -8.46 -10.89
CA LEU A 151 1.92 -7.65 -10.05
C LEU A 151 2.61 -6.59 -10.91
N GLN A 152 2.43 -5.33 -10.53
CA GLN A 152 3.15 -4.19 -11.09
C GLN A 152 3.94 -3.52 -9.99
N TYR A 153 5.13 -3.01 -10.34
CA TYR A 153 6.08 -2.46 -9.38
C TYR A 153 6.39 -1.02 -9.74
N GLU A 154 6.09 -0.12 -8.83
CA GLU A 154 6.30 1.31 -8.99
C GLU A 154 7.23 1.83 -7.90
N ARG A 155 8.26 2.58 -8.31
CA ARG A 155 9.12 3.29 -7.38
C ARG A 155 8.40 4.57 -6.91
N PRO A 156 8.55 4.97 -5.63
CA PRO A 156 8.03 6.26 -5.18
C PRO A 156 8.50 7.44 -6.03
N LYS A 157 7.56 8.19 -6.62
CA LYS A 157 7.81 9.34 -7.51
C LYS A 157 8.60 10.45 -6.83
N ALA A 158 8.48 10.60 -5.51
CA ALA A 158 9.22 11.61 -4.76
C ALA A 158 10.76 11.40 -4.80
N LEU A 159 11.21 10.16 -4.99
CA LEU A 159 12.64 9.83 -5.10
C LEU A 159 13.24 10.30 -6.42
N ASP A 160 12.49 10.15 -7.52
CA ASP A 160 12.96 10.54 -8.86
C ASP A 160 13.10 12.06 -8.97
N ARG A 161 12.22 12.81 -8.32
CA ARG A 161 12.25 14.29 -8.29
C ARG A 161 13.40 14.88 -7.47
N ARG A 162 13.89 14.16 -6.45
CA ARG A 162 15.06 14.62 -5.67
C ARG A 162 16.37 14.40 -6.43
N SER A 163 16.42 13.38 -7.28
CA SER A 163 17.59 13.07 -8.10
C SER A 163 17.82 14.15 -9.16
N SER A 164 16.76 14.67 -9.77
CA SER A 164 16.83 15.75 -10.76
C SER A 164 17.17 17.14 -10.19
N ARG A 165 16.96 17.39 -8.89
CA ARG A 165 17.35 18.65 -8.22
C ARG A 165 18.82 18.70 -7.77
N ARG A 166 19.54 17.58 -7.74
CA ARG A 166 20.97 17.53 -7.35
C ARG A 166 21.94 17.60 -8.54
N GLY A 167 21.42 17.57 -9.77
CA GLY A 167 22.23 17.60 -11.00
C GLY A 167 22.08 18.89 -11.82
N ALA A 168 21.50 19.95 -11.23
CA ALA A 168 21.33 21.26 -11.84
C ALA A 168 22.09 22.33 -11.06
#